data_AF-A0A960IHA2-F1
#
_entry.id   AF-A0A960IHA2-F1
#
_cell.length_a   1.000
_cell.length_b   1.000
_cell.length_c   1.000
_cell.angle_alpha   90.00
_cell.angle_beta   90.00
_cell.angle_gamma   90.00
#
_symmetry.space_group_name_H-M   'P 1'
#
loop_
_entity.id
_entity.type
_entity.pdbx_description
1 polymer ?
#
loop_
_entity_poly.entity_id
_entity_poly.type
_entity_poly.pdbx_seq_one_letter_code
_entity_poly.pdbx_strand_id
1 'polypeptide(L)' 'MRTVVVTGSASGLGAAVCERLAARGTRLIGVDLARADIEADLALRAGFLRRDRKRPGSSLEMLQ' A
#
# COMPACT_ATOMS: atom_id res chain seq x y z
N MET A 1 10.33 2.69 14.91
CA MET A 1 9.67 2.05 13.73
C MET A 1 8.78 3.09 13.06
N ARG A 2 9.03 3.46 11.80
CA ARG A 2 8.26 4.51 11.08
C ARG A 2 7.13 3.88 10.26
N THR A 3 5.94 4.48 10.31
CA THR A 3 4.79 4.10 9.48
C THR A 3 4.47 5.23 8.51
N VAL A 4 4.22 4.91 7.24
CA VAL A 4 3.92 5.89 6.18
C VAL A 4 2.71 5.43 5.39
N VAL A 5 1.82 6.39 5.10
CA VAL A 5 0.72 6.21 4.14
C VAL A 5 1.16 6.73 2.78
N VAL A 6 0.89 5.98 1.73
CA VAL A 6 1.17 6.39 0.34
C VAL A 6 -0.10 6.29 -0.48
N THR A 7 -0.56 7.42 -1.04
CA THR A 7 -1.65 7.45 -2.01
C THR A 7 -1.12 7.23 -3.43
N GLY A 8 -1.89 6.59 -4.30
CA GLY A 8 -1.39 6.18 -5.62
C GLY A 8 -0.36 5.05 -5.51
N SER A 9 -0.45 4.20 -4.48
CA SER A 9 0.59 3.21 -4.15
C SER A 9 0.73 2.06 -5.14
N ALA A 10 -0.26 1.82 -6.00
CA ALA A 10 -0.33 0.66 -6.86
C ALA A 10 0.35 0.85 -8.22
N SER A 11 0.73 2.08 -8.58
CA SER A 11 1.35 2.36 -9.88
C SER A 11 2.33 3.55 -9.87
N GLY A 12 3.09 3.69 -10.95
CA GLY A 12 3.94 4.83 -11.22
C GLY A 12 4.87 5.21 -10.06
N LEU A 13 4.89 6.51 -9.73
CA LEU A 13 5.74 7.05 -8.67
C LEU A 13 5.39 6.51 -7.29
N GLY A 14 4.10 6.30 -6.99
CA GLY A 14 3.69 5.82 -5.67
C GLY A 14 4.19 4.39 -5.40
N ALA A 15 4.18 3.52 -6.41
CA ALA A 15 4.77 2.19 -6.33
C ALA A 15 6.29 2.25 -6.09
N ALA A 16 7.01 3.07 -6.86
CA ALA A 16 8.47 3.24 -6.69
C ALA A 16 8.83 3.82 -5.30
N VAL A 17 8.02 4.74 -4.77
CA VAL A 17 8.19 5.25 -3.40
C VAL A 17 7.93 4.15 -2.37
N CYS A 18 6.91 3.33 -2.56
CA CYS A 18 6.63 2.19 -1.69
C CYS A 18 7.81 1.22 -1.66
N GLU A 19 8.35 0.82 -2.80
CA GLU A 19 9.53 -0.04 -2.88
C GLU A 19 10.72 0.55 -2.12
N ARG A 20 11.01 1.83 -2.34
CA ARG A 20 12.13 2.52 -1.69
C ARG A 20 11.95 2.66 -0.17
N LEU A 21 10.73 2.87 0.31
CA LEU A 21 10.43 2.96 1.75
C LEU A 21 10.41 1.59 2.42
N ALA A 22 9.88 0.57 1.75
CA ALA A 22 9.86 -0.81 2.22
C ALA A 22 11.29 -1.35 2.38
N ALA A 23 12.18 -1.09 1.42
CA ALA A 23 13.60 -1.44 1.49
C ALA A 23 14.34 -0.82 2.69
N ARG A 24 13.78 0.24 3.29
CA ARG A 24 14.32 0.88 4.51
C ARG A 24 13.67 0.38 5.80
N GLY A 25 12.86 -0.69 5.74
CA GLY A 25 12.12 -1.22 6.88
C GLY A 25 10.96 -0.33 7.34
N THR A 26 10.45 0.55 6.48
CA THR A 26 9.28 1.38 6.80
C THR A 26 8.02 0.52 6.71
N ARG A 27 7.13 0.63 7.70
CA ARG A 27 5.79 0.04 7.61
C ARG A 27 4.94 0.90 6.67
N LEU A 28 4.42 0.30 5.61
CA LEU A 28 3.61 1.00 4.62
C LEU A 28 2.12 0.67 4.77
N ILE A 29 1.30 1.66 4.44
CA ILE A 29 -0.12 1.51 4.22
C ILE A 29 -0.42 2.19 2.88
N GLY A 30 -0.66 1.38 1.84
CA GLY A 30 -0.98 1.86 0.50
C GLY A 30 -2.46 2.23 0.36
N VAL A 31 -2.72 3.33 -0.33
CA VAL A 31 -4.06 3.77 -0.75
C VAL A 31 -4.05 3.96 -2.27
N ASP A 32 -4.99 3.35 -2.98
CA ASP A 32 -5.14 3.51 -4.43
C ASP A 32 -6.56 3.11 -4.85
N LEU A 33 -6.93 3.29 -6.11
CA LEU A 33 -8.20 2.83 -6.65
C LEU A 33 -8.33 1.29 -6.61
N ALA A 34 -7.22 0.58 -6.78
CA ALA A 34 -7.16 -0.88 -6.74
C ALA A 34 -5.76 -1.38 -6.35
N ARG A 35 -5.65 -2.63 -5.90
CA ARG A 35 -4.37 -3.31 -5.55
C ARG A 35 -3.58 -2.60 -4.45
N ALA A 36 -4.30 -2.02 -3.49
CA ALA A 36 -3.73 -1.33 -2.34
C ALA A 36 -4.26 -1.93 -1.03
N ASP A 37 -3.64 -1.59 0.10
CA ASP A 37 -4.13 -2.00 1.41
C ASP A 37 -5.50 -1.36 1.71
N ILE A 38 -5.75 -0.20 1.12
CA ILE A 38 -6.98 0.59 1.18
C ILE A 38 -7.36 0.94 -0.27
N GLU A 39 -8.36 0.24 -0.81
CA GLU A 39 -8.92 0.57 -2.12
C GLU A 39 -9.96 1.68 -1.99
N ALA A 40 -9.64 2.88 -2.47
CA ALA A 40 -10.48 4.06 -2.34
C ALA A 40 -10.37 4.99 -3.55
N ASP A 41 -11.52 5.51 -3.98
CA ASP A 41 -11.59 6.65 -4.89
C ASP A 41 -11.51 7.96 -4.10
N LEU A 42 -10.33 8.59 -4.16
CA LEU A 42 -10.06 9.85 -3.46
C LEU A 42 -10.68 11.08 -4.16
N ALA A 43 -11.23 10.93 -5.36
CA ALA A 43 -11.97 12.01 -6.03
C ALA A 43 -13.39 12.17 -5.46
N LEU A 44 -13.93 11.17 -4.78
CA LEU A 44 -15.25 11.21 -4.16
C LEU A 44 -15.19 11.75 -2.73
N ARG A 45 -16.06 12.72 -2.41
CA ARG A 45 -16.22 13.27 -1.05
C ARG A 45 -16.62 12.24 0.00
N ALA A 46 -17.29 11.17 -0.42
CA ALA A 46 -17.79 10.12 0.47
C ALA A 46 -16.77 8.98 0.70
N GLY A 47 -15.48 9.25 0.58
CA GLY A 47 -14.39 8.25 0.59
C GLY A 47 -14.47 7.26 1.76
N PHE A 48 -15.19 6.15 1.57
CA PHE A 48 -15.27 5.04 2.51
C PHE A 48 -15.25 3.69 1.77
N LEU A 49 -14.76 2.69 2.49
CA LEU A 49 -13.92 1.59 2.03
C LEU A 49 -14.67 0.27 1.85
N ARG A 50 -14.29 -0.52 0.83
CA ARG A 50 -14.39 -1.99 0.90
C ARG A 50 -13.08 -2.52 1.47
N ARG A 51 -13.12 -3.14 2.65
CA ARG A 51 -11.98 -3.88 3.20
C ARG A 51 -12.02 -5.31 2.68
N ASP A 52 -11.20 -5.64 1.70
CA ASP A 52 -10.81 -7.01 1.37
C ASP A 52 -9.46 -6.93 0.64
N ARG A 53 -8.36 -7.54 1.05
CA ARG A 53 -8.14 -8.91 1.54
C ARG A 53 -6.94 -8.93 2.51
N LYS A 54 -6.90 -9.92 3.41
CA LYS A 54 -5.71 -10.25 4.22
C LYS A 54 -4.44 -10.22 3.34
N ARG A 55 -3.33 -9.65 3.83
CA ARG A 55 -1.99 -10.15 3.46
C ARG A 55 -1.60 -11.23 4.46
N PRO A 56 -1.82 -12.53 4.19
CA PRO A 56 -0.91 -13.53 4.75
C PRO A 56 0.41 -13.39 3.98
N GLY A 57 1.52 -13.17 4.69
CA GLY A 57 2.88 -13.36 4.20
C GLY A 57 3.32 -12.52 3.00
N SER A 58 4.05 -11.43 3.26
CA SER A 58 5.12 -11.03 2.33
C SER A 58 6.21 -10.29 3.09
N SER A 59 7.01 -11.06 3.81
CA SER A 59 8.36 -10.63 4.19
C SER A 59 9.44 -11.66 3.86
N LEU A 60 9.12 -12.92 3.54
CA LEU A 60 10.13 -13.99 3.46
C LEU A 60 9.87 -15.13 2.45
N GLU A 61 8.82 -15.11 1.61
CA GLU A 61 8.54 -16.20 0.64
C GLU A 61 9.35 -16.10 -0.67
N MET A 62 10.61 -15.65 -0.62
CA MET A 62 11.51 -15.69 -1.79
C MET A 62 12.99 -15.99 -1.47
N LEU A 63 13.32 -16.41 -0.24
CA LEU A 63 14.69 -16.87 0.09
C LEU A 63 14.71 -18.10 1.02
N GLN A 64 13.94 -19.14 0.69
CA GLN A 64 14.23 -20.54 1.01
C GLN A 64 13.85 -21.43 -0.16
#